data_AF-A0A6G2RN07-F1
#
_entry.id   AF-A0A6G2RN07-F1
#
_cell.length_a   1.000
_cell.length_b   1.000
_cell.length_c   1.000
_cell.angle_alpha   90.00
_cell.angle_beta   90.00
_cell.angle_gamma   90.00
#
_symmetry.space_group_name_H-M   'P 1'
#
loop_
_entity.id
_entity.type
_entity.pdbx_description
1 polymer ?
#
loop_
_entity_poly.entity_id
_entity_poly.type
_entity_poly.pdbx_seq_one_letter_code
_entity_poly.pdbx_strand_id
1 'polypeptide(L)' 'MTPSPVTEHFHAYDGAVSIALEPVAAHDWLDTVYGPEVTGRQHLLIKEPNYRND' A
#
# COMPACT_ATOMS: atom_id res chain seq x y z
N MET A 1 -2.87 -21.44 -11.51
CA MET A 1 -2.37 -20.29 -10.73
C MET A 1 -3.53 -19.31 -10.64
N THR A 2 -3.95 -18.92 -9.44
CA THR A 2 -5.09 -18.01 -9.26
C THR A 2 -4.62 -16.59 -9.64
N PRO A 3 -5.41 -15.80 -10.39
CA PRO A 3 -5.05 -14.42 -10.68
C PRO A 3 -4.85 -13.64 -9.38
N SER A 4 -3.90 -12.70 -9.39
CA SER A 4 -3.71 -11.81 -8.25
C SER A 4 -4.95 -10.94 -8.06
N PRO A 5 -5.25 -10.47 -6.83
CA PRO A 5 -6.32 -9.51 -6.60
C PRO A 5 -6.18 -8.24 -7.47
N VAL A 6 -4.95 -7.83 -7.79
CA VAL A 6 -4.67 -6.67 -8.66
C VAL A 6 -5.16 -6.93 -10.08
N THR A 7 -4.77 -8.06 -10.67
CA THR A 7 -5.20 -8.42 -12.04
C THR A 7 -6.71 -8.60 -12.14
N GLU A 8 -7.35 -9.14 -11.09
CA GLU A 8 -8.81 -9.33 -11.04
C GLU A 8 -9.56 -8.00 -10.93
N HIS A 9 -9.24 -7.17 -9.94
CA HIS A 9 -9.97 -5.91 -9.69
C HIS A 9 -9.71 -4.84 -10.75
N PHE A 10 -8.55 -4.85 -11.40
CA PHE A 10 -8.19 -3.86 -12.43
C PHE A 10 -8.34 -4.39 -13.85
N HIS A 11 -8.83 -5.62 -14.03
CA HIS A 11 -8.93 -6.29 -15.33
C HIS A 11 -7.60 -6.24 -16.13
N ALA A 12 -6.48 -6.33 -15.41
CA ALA A 12 -5.15 -6.31 -15.98
C ALA A 12 -4.68 -7.72 -16.32
N TYR A 13 -3.85 -7.86 -17.36
CA TYR A 13 -3.20 -9.13 -17.69
C TYR A 13 -1.94 -9.32 -16.84
N ASP A 14 -1.56 -10.58 -16.59
CA ASP A 14 -0.48 -10.92 -15.64
C ASP A 14 0.86 -10.22 -15.93
N GLY A 15 1.24 -10.09 -17.20
CA GLY A 15 2.50 -9.43 -17.58
C GLY A 15 2.53 -7.90 -17.41
N ALA A 16 1.40 -7.27 -17.09
CA ALA A 16 1.35 -5.82 -16.82
C ALA A 16 1.70 -5.45 -15.38
N VAL A 17 1.71 -6.44 -14.46
CA VAL A 17 1.81 -6.18 -13.03
C VAL A 17 3.20 -6.58 -12.51
N SER A 18 3.84 -5.65 -11.81
CA SER A 18 5.03 -5.91 -11.00
C SER A 18 4.78 -5.40 -9.58
N ILE A 19 5.37 -6.07 -8.58
CA ILE A 19 5.17 -5.76 -7.16
C ILE A 19 6.55 -5.68 -6.51
N ALA A 20 6.83 -4.55 -5.86
CA ALA A 20 7.99 -4.38 -5.00
C ALA A 20 7.57 -4.48 -3.52
N LEU A 21 8.48 -4.98 -2.68
CA LEU A 21 8.33 -4.99 -1.23
C LEU A 21 9.62 -4.45 -0.63
N GLU A 22 9.51 -3.34 0.10
CA GLU A 22 10.65 -2.63 0.69
C GLU A 22 10.49 -2.64 2.22
N PRO A 23 11.46 -3.19 2.97
CA PRO A 23 11.41 -3.17 4.42
C PRO A 23 11.68 -1.75 4.93
N VAL A 24 10.85 -1.30 5.87
CA VAL A 24 11.03 -0.03 6.58
C VAL A 24 11.28 -0.33 8.05
N ALA A 25 12.35 0.21 8.62
CA ALA A 25 12.60 0.06 10.04
C ALA A 25 11.52 0.80 10.84
N ALA A 26 11.13 0.25 11.99
CA ALA A 26 10.03 0.81 12.78
C ALA A 26 10.25 2.29 13.16
N HIS A 27 11.50 2.69 13.43
CA HIS A 27 11.83 4.07 13.78
C HIS A 27 11.73 5.04 12.60
N ASP A 28 11.81 4.54 11.36
CA ASP A 28 11.72 5.35 10.13
C ASP A 28 10.28 5.45 9.59
N TRP A 29 9.34 4.70 10.18
CA TRP A 29 7.96 4.59 9.67
C TRP A 29 7.25 5.93 9.55
N LEU A 30 7.43 6.79 10.56
CA LEU A 30 6.78 8.10 10.61
C LEU A 30 7.20 8.97 9.42
N ASP A 31 8.51 9.09 9.21
CA ASP A 31 9.07 10.02 8.24
C ASP A 31 9.03 9.46 6.81
N THR A 32 9.13 8.14 6.66
CA THR A 32 9.21 7.49 5.35
C THR A 32 7.83 7.11 4.79
N VAL A 33 6.86 6.77 5.64
CA VAL A 33 5.56 6.24 5.19
C VAL A 33 4.38 7.04 5.74
N TYR A 34 4.23 7.14 7.06
CA TYR A 34 3.01 7.67 7.66
C TYR A 34 2.79 9.17 7.37
N GLY A 35 3.84 9.98 7.48
CA GLY A 35 3.82 11.39 7.10
C GLY A 35 3.51 11.58 5.61
N PRO A 36 4.40 11.16 4.70
CA PRO A 36 4.26 11.48 3.27
C PRO A 36 3.12 10.74 2.56
N GLU A 37 2.95 9.44 2.82
CA GLU A 37 2.09 8.57 2.02
C GLU A 37 0.70 8.34 2.64
N VAL A 38 0.55 8.51 3.96
CA VAL A 38 -0.74 8.31 4.64
C VAL A 38 -1.41 9.63 4.95
N THR A 39 -0.84 10.44 5.85
CA THR A 39 -1.47 11.70 6.27
C THR A 39 -1.37 12.77 5.17
N GLY A 40 -0.22 12.89 4.52
CA GLY A 40 0.00 13.82 3.40
C GLY A 40 -0.87 13.55 2.17
N ARG A 41 -1.43 12.33 2.04
CA ARG A 41 -2.28 11.90 0.91
C ARG A 41 -3.62 11.33 1.37
N GLN A 42 -4.09 11.68 2.56
CA GLN A 42 -5.27 11.06 3.17
C GLN A 42 -6.52 11.06 2.26
N HIS A 43 -6.72 12.14 1.50
CA HIS A 43 -7.85 12.29 0.57
C HIS A 43 -7.84 11.32 -0.63
N LEU A 44 -6.73 10.60 -0.86
CA LEU A 44 -6.59 9.60 -1.91
C LEU A 44 -6.76 8.16 -1.42
N LEU A 45 -6.90 7.96 -0.10
CA LEU A 45 -6.97 6.63 0.48
C LEU A 45 -8.33 5.98 0.18
N ILE A 46 -8.28 4.87 -0.57
CA ILE A 46 -9.46 4.00 -0.78
C ILE A 46 -9.77 3.20 0.50
N LYS A 47 -8.75 2.98 1.35
CA LYS A 47 -8.86 2.33 2.65
C LYS A 47 -8.07 3.11 3.69
N GLU A 48 -8.74 3.52 4.76
CA GLU A 48 -8.09 4.22 5.87
C GLU A 48 -7.31 3.26 6.78
N PRO A 49 -6.20 3.73 7.39
CA PRO A 49 -5.49 2.95 8.39
C PRO A 49 -6.36 2.71 9.62
N ASN A 50 -6.32 1.48 10.14
CA ASN A 50 -6.98 1.10 11.38
C ASN A 50 -5.92 0.64 12.39
N TYR A 51 -5.02 1.55 12.75
CA TYR A 51 -4.01 1.25 13.77
C TYR A 51 -4.73 0.99 15.10
N ARG A 52 -4.35 -0.08 15.78
CA ARG A 52 -4.77 -0.26 17.16
C ARG A 52 -4.01 0.76 18.00
N ASN A 53 -4.76 1.65 18.65
CA ASN A 53 -4.25 2.39 19.78
C ASN A 53 -4.30 1.42 20.95
N ASP A 54 -3.16 0.82 21.29
CA ASP A 54 -2.99 0.07 22.52
C ASP A 54 -2.98 1.03 23.73
#